data_AF-A0A518LL37-F1
#
_entry.id   AF-A0A518LL37-F1
#
_cell.length_a   1.000
_cell.length_b   1.000
_cell.length_c   1.000
_cell.angle_alpha   90.00
_cell.angle_beta   90.00
_cell.angle_gamma   90.00
#
_symmetry.space_group_name_H-M   'P 1'
#
loop_
_entity.id
_entity.type
_entity.pdbx_description
1 polymer ?
#
loop_
_entity_poly.entity_id
_entity_poly.type
_entity_poly.pdbx_seq_one_letter_code
_entity_poly.pdbx_strand_id
1 'polypeptide(L)'
;MCKVRVADVLTCSDADWRRGFGGAISQKHLDFVLCEPRTTRIILAVELDDRSHEAPHRQRRDRFLNESLQAAGIRLLRIKARARYSADIIRRLVFARLHRESPRLPTTPLASHYPPLAP
;
A
#
# COMPACT_ATOMS: atom_id res chain seq x y z
N MET A 1 -18.82 6.02 -3.17
CA MET A 1 -17.65 5.61 -3.97
C MET A 1 -16.86 4.58 -3.15
N CYS A 2 -16.51 3.43 -3.72
CA CYS A 2 -15.77 2.38 -3.01
C CYS A 2 -14.27 2.71 -3.05
N LYS A 3 -13.68 3.00 -1.89
CA LYS A 3 -12.23 3.16 -1.70
C LYS A 3 -11.75 2.17 -0.64
N VAL A 4 -10.49 1.79 -0.70
CA VAL A 4 -9.88 0.85 0.25
C VAL A 4 -9.27 1.66 1.39
N ARG A 5 -9.61 1.37 2.66
CA ARG A 5 -8.97 2.05 3.78
C ARG A 5 -7.53 1.57 3.90
N VAL A 6 -6.59 2.49 4.16
CA VAL A 6 -5.19 2.08 4.36
C VAL A 6 -5.05 1.21 5.62
N ALA A 7 -5.89 1.40 6.63
CA ALA A 7 -5.95 0.53 7.80
C ALA A 7 -6.45 -0.90 7.52
N ASP A 8 -7.09 -1.14 6.37
CA ASP A 8 -7.46 -2.51 5.93
C ASP A 8 -6.31 -3.17 5.13
N VAL A 9 -5.27 -2.40 4.77
CA VAL A 9 -4.11 -2.85 3.99
C VAL A 9 -2.85 -2.95 4.83
N LEU A 10 -2.69 -2.04 5.78
CA LEU A 10 -1.52 -1.91 6.64
C LEU A 10 -1.91 -2.09 8.10
N THR A 11 -1.05 -2.79 8.84
CA THR A 11 -1.09 -2.85 10.30
C THR A 11 0.16 -2.19 10.87
N CYS A 12 0.09 -1.75 12.11
CA CYS A 12 1.24 -1.23 12.85
C CYS A 12 1.19 -1.73 14.29
N SER A 13 2.34 -1.65 14.97
CA SER A 13 2.45 -2.03 16.38
C SER A 13 1.58 -1.16 17.29
N ASP A 14 1.23 -1.65 18.49
CA ASP A 14 0.50 -0.87 19.50
C ASP A 14 1.27 0.38 19.94
N ALA A 15 2.61 0.33 19.90
CA ALA A 15 3.45 1.48 20.15
C ALA A 15 3.25 2.56 19.07
N ASP A 16 3.21 2.16 17.79
CA ASP A 16 2.97 3.08 16.68
C ASP A 16 1.54 3.61 16.65
N TRP A 17 0.56 2.82 17.09
CA TRP A 17 -0.80 3.29 17.35
C TRP A 17 -0.82 4.43 18.38
N ARG A 18 -0.18 4.23 19.54
CA ARG A 18 -0.09 5.26 20.59
C ARG A 18 0.68 6.50 20.14
N ARG A 19 1.67 6.36 19.26
CA ARG A 19 2.42 7.46 18.64
C ARG A 19 1.62 8.21 17.55
N GLY A 20 0.41 7.76 17.24
CA GLY A 20 -0.50 8.41 16.29
C GLY A 20 -0.39 7.92 14.85
N PHE A 21 0.50 6.98 14.53
CA PHE A 21 0.62 6.43 13.18
C PHE A 21 -0.58 5.59 12.77
N GLY A 22 -1.17 4.86 13.73
CA GLY A 22 -2.40 4.11 13.52
C GLY A 22 -3.60 5.00 13.16
N GLY A 23 -3.72 6.16 13.82
CA GLY A 23 -4.68 7.20 13.42
C GLY A 23 -4.37 7.74 12.02
N ALA A 24 -3.09 7.95 11.70
CA ALA A 24 -2.67 8.45 10.40
C ALA A 24 -2.98 7.50 9.24
N ILE A 25 -2.88 6.17 9.42
CA ILE A 25 -3.29 5.19 8.39
C ILE A 25 -4.81 5.06 8.32
N SER A 26 -5.52 5.10 9.45
CA SER A 26 -6.99 4.99 9.51
C SER A 26 -7.72 6.10 8.77
N GLN A 27 -7.12 7.29 8.69
CA GLN A 27 -7.69 8.44 7.99
C GLN A 27 -7.38 8.47 6.49
N LYS A 28 -6.62 7.49 5.97
CA LYS A 28 -6.22 7.43 4.56
C LYS A 28 -6.95 6.33 3.81
N HIS A 29 -7.11 6.56 2.52
CA HIS A 29 -7.73 5.63 1.60
C HIS A 29 -6.89 5.54 0.34
N LEU A 30 -6.91 4.37 -0.29
CA LEU A 30 -6.44 4.10 -1.64
C LEU A 30 -7.64 3.98 -2.57
N ASP A 31 -7.49 4.35 -3.84
CA ASP A 31 -8.56 4.14 -4.82
C ASP A 31 -8.72 2.66 -5.16
N PHE A 32 -7.59 1.96 -5.41
CA PHE A 32 -7.62 0.52 -5.70
C PHE A 32 -6.41 -0.21 -5.11
N VAL A 33 -6.57 -1.52 -4.93
CA VAL A 33 -5.47 -2.46 -4.68
C VAL A 33 -5.55 -3.63 -5.67
N LEU A 34 -4.40 -4.15 -6.06
CA LEU A 34 -4.30 -5.39 -6.79
C LEU A 34 -3.79 -6.47 -5.85
N CYS A 35 -4.48 -7.60 -5.88
CA CYS A 35 -4.13 -8.77 -5.10
C CYS A 35 -3.60 -9.87 -6.02
N GLU A 36 -2.66 -10.66 -5.51
CA GLU A 36 -2.32 -11.93 -6.11
C GLU A 36 -3.54 -12.87 -6.04
N PRO A 37 -4.01 -13.44 -7.16
CA PRO A 37 -5.28 -14.19 -7.18
C PRO A 37 -5.32 -15.42 -6.26
N ARG A 38 -4.16 -16.03 -5.96
CA ARG A 38 -4.08 -17.27 -5.17
C ARG A 38 -4.00 -17.02 -3.67
N THR A 39 -3.28 -15.98 -3.27
CA THR A 39 -2.98 -15.71 -1.84
C THR A 39 -3.79 -14.55 -1.30
N THR A 40 -4.47 -13.79 -2.16
CA THR A 40 -5.12 -12.50 -1.87
C THR A 40 -4.16 -11.45 -1.31
N ARG A 41 -2.84 -11.71 -1.34
CA ARG A 41 -1.81 -10.77 -0.90
C ARG A 41 -1.89 -9.52 -1.79
N ILE A 42 -1.95 -8.35 -1.16
CA ILE A 42 -1.87 -7.08 -1.86
C ILE A 42 -0.46 -6.88 -2.41
N ILE A 43 -0.34 -6.68 -3.71
CA ILE A 43 0.95 -6.55 -4.43
C ILE A 43 1.18 -5.17 -5.03
N LEU A 44 0.10 -4.39 -5.21
CA LEU A 44 0.15 -3.04 -5.76
C LEU A 44 -1.03 -2.22 -5.25
N ALA A 45 -0.77 -1.02 -4.75
CA ALA A 45 -1.75 0.01 -4.49
C ALA A 45 -1.82 0.98 -5.68
N VAL A 46 -3.00 1.52 -5.97
CA VAL A 46 -3.23 2.48 -7.06
C VAL A 46 -3.99 3.70 -6.55
N GLU A 47 -3.51 4.89 -6.94
CA GLU A 47 -4.10 6.20 -6.63
C GLU A 47 -4.33 7.01 -7.91
N LEU A 48 -5.44 7.75 -7.95
CA LEU A 48 -5.77 8.68 -9.03
C LEU A 48 -5.43 10.12 -8.64
N ASP A 49 -4.44 10.69 -9.32
CA ASP A 49 -3.92 12.04 -9.05
C ASP A 49 -4.63 13.08 -9.92
N ASP A 50 -5.36 14.01 -9.31
CA ASP A 50 -5.98 15.13 -10.01
C ASP A 50 -4.98 16.28 -10.25
N ARG A 51 -5.17 17.14 -11.26
CA ARG A 51 -4.18 18.18 -11.62
C ARG A 51 -3.89 19.21 -10.51
N SER A 52 -4.56 19.15 -9.36
CA SER A 52 -4.41 20.07 -8.23
C SER A 52 -3.19 19.72 -7.33
N HIS A 53 -1.99 19.64 -7.90
CA HIS A 53 -0.80 19.10 -7.21
C HIS A 53 0.35 20.09 -7.04
N GLU A 54 0.24 21.07 -6.14
CA GLU A 54 1.43 21.79 -5.61
C GLU A 54 1.33 22.19 -4.13
N ALA A 55 0.30 21.78 -3.39
CA ALA A 55 0.20 22.16 -1.98
C ALA A 55 1.20 21.38 -1.10
N PRO A 56 2.03 22.04 -0.26
CA PRO A 56 3.01 21.40 0.63
C PRO A 56 2.41 20.32 1.55
N HIS A 57 1.12 20.46 1.90
CA HIS A 57 0.40 19.49 2.72
C HIS A 57 0.24 18.12 2.02
N ARG A 58 0.14 18.08 0.68
CA ARG A 58 0.06 16.83 -0.10
C ARG A 58 1.41 16.10 -0.09
N GLN A 59 2.53 16.81 -0.20
CA GLN A 59 3.88 16.21 -0.19
C GLN A 59 4.18 15.45 1.11
N ARG A 60 3.84 16.01 2.28
CA ARG A 60 4.04 15.33 3.57
C ARG A 60 3.15 14.10 3.70
N ARG A 61 1.89 14.19 3.23
CA ARG A 61 0.94 13.08 3.22
C ARG A 61 1.37 11.96 2.28
N ASP A 62 1.85 12.33 1.10
CA ASP A 62 2.36 11.39 0.09
C ASP A 62 3.62 10.67 0.56
N ARG A 63 4.53 11.38 1.24
CA ARG A 63 5.72 10.77 1.84
C ARG A 63 5.36 9.68 2.83
N PHE A 64 4.48 9.98 3.81
CA PHE A 64 4.06 9.00 4.81
C PHE A 64 3.43 7.75 4.18
N LEU A 65 2.53 7.94 3.21
CA LEU A 65 1.88 6.81 2.53
C LEU A 65 2.89 5.98 1.73
N ASN A 66 3.81 6.64 1.02
CA ASN A 66 4.87 5.96 0.26
C ASN A 66 5.75 5.11 1.17
N GLU A 67 6.26 5.69 2.26
CA GLU A 67 7.14 5.02 3.21
C GLU A 67 6.42 3.85 3.91
N SER A 68 5.16 4.04 4.30
CA SER A 68 4.37 3.00 4.97
C SER A 68 4.08 1.81 4.05
N LEU A 69 3.68 2.06 2.80
CA LEU A 69 3.45 0.99 1.81
C LEU A 69 4.77 0.30 1.44
N GLN A 70 5.86 1.05 1.30
CA GLN A 70 7.18 0.50 1.02
C GLN A 70 7.65 -0.42 2.15
N ALA A 71 7.46 -0.04 3.42
CA ALA A 71 7.78 -0.87 4.57
C ALA A 71 6.99 -2.19 4.58
N ALA A 72 5.74 -2.17 4.09
CA ALA A 72 4.92 -3.38 3.91
C ALA A 72 5.25 -4.19 2.63
N GLY A 73 6.23 -3.74 1.83
CA GLY A 73 6.55 -4.37 0.56
C GLY A 73 5.48 -4.20 -0.52
N ILE A 74 4.60 -3.20 -0.37
CA ILE A 74 3.54 -2.87 -1.31
C ILE A 74 3.99 -1.72 -2.20
N ARG A 75 3.93 -1.93 -3.52
CA ARG A 75 4.26 -0.88 -4.48
C ARG A 75 3.07 0.07 -4.62
N LEU A 76 3.34 1.35 -4.84
CA LEU A 76 2.31 2.34 -5.21
C LEU A 76 2.48 2.77 -6.66
N LEU A 77 1.37 2.79 -7.40
CA LEU A 77 1.23 3.34 -8.75
C LEU A 77 0.27 4.53 -8.71
N ARG A 78 0.73 5.71 -9.11
CA ARG A 78 -0.12 6.89 -9.28
C ARG A 78 -0.47 7.08 -10.76
N ILE A 79 -1.75 7.20 -11.07
CA ILE A 79 -2.25 7.42 -12.42
C ILE A 79 -2.93 8.78 -12.45
N LYS A 80 -2.53 9.66 -13.36
CA LYS A 80 -3.19 10.96 -13.52
C LYS A 80 -4.66 10.76 -13.87
N ALA A 81 -5.53 11.44 -13.13
CA ALA A 81 -6.97 11.45 -13.37
C ALA A 81 -7.27 12.05 -14.75
N ARG A 82 -8.08 11.34 -15.54
CA ARG A 82 -8.50 11.74 -16.89
C ARG A 82 -9.97 11.42 -17.10
N ALA A 83 -10.61 12.19 -17.99
CA ALA A 83 -12.00 11.93 -18.40
C ALA A 83 -12.17 10.60 -19.14
N ARG A 84 -11.09 10.10 -19.77
CA ARG A 84 -11.05 8.83 -20.48
C ARG A 84 -9.73 8.12 -20.23
N TYR A 85 -9.79 6.80 -20.16
CA TYR A 85 -8.62 5.92 -20.03
C TYR A 85 -8.59 4.90 -21.16
N SER A 86 -7.38 4.49 -21.53
CA SER A 86 -7.16 3.31 -22.37
C SER A 86 -6.78 2.14 -21.47
N ALA A 87 -7.50 1.03 -21.60
CA ALA A 87 -7.20 -0.19 -20.86
C ALA A 87 -5.77 -0.69 -21.16
N ASP A 88 -5.31 -0.58 -22.41
CA ASP A 88 -3.95 -0.97 -22.81
C ASP A 88 -2.87 -0.12 -22.12
N ILE A 89 -3.10 1.19 -22.00
CA ILE A 89 -2.18 2.07 -21.30
C ILE A 89 -2.13 1.72 -19.80
N ILE A 90 -3.29 1.55 -19.15
CA ILE A 90 -3.36 1.15 -17.74
C ILE A 90 -2.64 -0.19 -17.55
N ARG A 91 -2.92 -1.17 -18.42
CA ARG A 91 -2.28 -2.48 -18.41
C ARG A 91 -0.77 -2.35 -18.46
N ARG A 92 -0.22 -1.61 -19.42
CA ARG A 92 1.23 -1.38 -19.54
C ARG A 92 1.83 -0.74 -18.30
N LEU A 93 1.17 0.26 -17.70
CA LEU A 93 1.63 0.92 -16.48
C LEU A 93 1.67 -0.04 -15.28
N VAL A 94 0.60 -0.83 -15.10
CA VAL A 94 0.50 -1.85 -14.05
C VAL A 94 1.61 -2.89 -14.20
N PHE A 95 1.76 -3.47 -15.40
CA PHE A 95 2.79 -4.48 -15.65
C PHE A 95 4.21 -3.91 -15.47
N ALA A 96 4.48 -2.71 -15.98
CA ALA A 96 5.78 -2.05 -15.78
C ALA A 96 6.09 -1.84 -14.29
N ARG A 97 5.08 -1.53 -13.46
CA ARG A 97 5.27 -1.37 -12.02
C ARG A 97 5.48 -2.70 -11.30
N LEU A 98 4.84 -3.78 -11.76
CA LEU A 98 4.97 -5.13 -11.19
C LEU A 98 6.28 -5.83 -11.56
N HIS A 99 6.88 -5.51 -12.71
CA HIS A 99 8.11 -6.16 -13.20
C HIS A 99 9.41 -5.42 -12.88
N ARG A 100 9.36 -4.17 -12.43
CA ARG A 100 10.52 -3.54 -11.78
C ARG A 100 10.81 -4.28 -10.47
N GLU A 101 11.98 -4.90 -10.39
CA GLU A 101 12.44 -5.83 -9.34
C GLU A 101 11.84 -5.53 -7.95
N SER A 102 11.19 -6.54 -7.36
CA SER A 102 10.85 -6.51 -5.94
C SER A 102 12.12 -6.76 -5.12
N PRO A 103 12.39 -6.00 -4.04
CA PRO A 103 13.28 -6.49 -3.00
C PRO A 103 12.74 -7.84 -2.54
N ARG A 104 13.54 -8.90 -2.63
CA ARG A 104 13.16 -10.18 -2.03
C ARG A 104 13.03 -9.92 -0.53
N LEU A 105 11.82 -10.02 0.01
CA LEU A 105 11.67 -10.13 1.45
C LEU A 105 12.42 -11.39 1.90
N PRO A 106 13.19 -11.36 3.00
CA PRO A 106 13.75 -12.58 3.54
C PRO A 106 12.60 -13.54 3.84
N THR A 107 12.59 -14.70 3.19
CA THR A 107 11.76 -15.84 3.58
C THR A 107 12.38 -16.44 4.83
N THR A 108 12.25 -15.74 5.96
CA THR A 108 12.46 -16.37 7.26
C THR A 108 11.22 -17.21 7.53
N PRO A 109 11.33 -18.52 7.75
CA PRO A 109 10.21 -19.29 8.28
C PRO A 109 9.79 -18.64 9.60
N LEU A 110 8.49 -18.45 9.83
CA LEU A 110 8.00 -18.21 11.18
C LEU A 110 8.42 -19.42 12.02
N ALA A 111 9.54 -19.30 12.73
CA ALA A 111 9.87 -20.24 13.78
C ALA A 111 8.70 -20.17 14.78
N SER A 112 8.01 -21.29 14.95
CA SER A 112 7.06 -21.51 16.03
C SER A 112 7.71 -21.07 17.35
N HIS A 113 7.30 -19.91 17.85
CA HIS A 113 7.55 -19.46 19.22
C HIS A 113 6.22 -19.44 19.95
N TYR A 114 5.58 -20.60 20.03
CA TYR A 114 4.73 -20.89 21.16
C TYR A 114 5.58 -21.62 22.20
N PRO A 115 5.80 -21.06 23.40
CA PRO A 115 6.32 -21.86 24.49
C PRO A 115 5.31 -22.98 24.79
N PRO A 116 5.76 -24.18 25.19
CA PRO A 116 4.85 -25.23 25.62
C PRO A 116 4.05 -24.73 26.82
N LEU A 117 2.73 -24.97 26.78
CA LEU A 117 1.87 -24.82 27.94
C LEU A 117 2.40 -25.77 29.03
N ALA A 118 2.87 -25.20 30.13
CA ALA A 118 3.28 -25.94 31.32
C ALA A 118 2.05 -26.58 32.00
N PRO A 119 2.27 -27.63 32.82
CA PRO A 119 1.58 -28.93 32.76
C PRO A 119 0.10 -28.93 33.16
#